data_AF-A0AAD5RD65-F1
#
_entry.id   AF-A0AAD5RD65-F1
#
_cell.length_a   1.000
_cell.length_b   1.000
_cell.length_c   1.000
_cell.angle_alpha   90.00
_cell.angle_beta   90.00
_cell.angle_gamma   90.00
#
_symmetry.space_group_name_H-M   'P 1'
#
loop_
_entity.id
_entity.type
_entity.pdbx_description
1 polymer ?
#
loop_
_entity_poly.entity_id
_entity_poly.type
_entity_poly.pdbx_seq_one_letter_code
_entity_poly.pdbx_strand_id
1 'polypeptide(L)'
;MIMTVLLSAVITLSVLAEDPYDPFECKANGKCPPGRTCVDGTCYRRLDCPQIGIPRMSPFCKMALVPDERNCPMPKITCDRKNLS
;
A
#
# COMPACT_ATOMS: atom_id res chain seq x y z
N MET A 1 6.41 -39.81 -21.71
CA MET A 1 7.13 -38.52 -21.84
C MET A 1 6.25 -37.30 -22.09
N ILE A 2 5.01 -37.45 -22.58
CA ILE A 2 4.09 -36.30 -22.80
C ILE A 2 3.40 -35.84 -21.50
N MET A 3 3.11 -36.79 -20.60
CA MET A 3 2.37 -36.53 -19.35
C MET A 3 3.15 -35.67 -18.34
N THR A 4 4.48 -35.81 -18.30
CA THR A 4 5.37 -35.00 -17.46
C THR A 4 5.50 -33.55 -17.91
N VAL A 5 5.36 -33.28 -19.21
CA VAL A 5 5.42 -31.92 -19.78
C VAL A 5 4.15 -31.12 -19.46
N LEU A 6 2.99 -31.80 -19.43
CA LEU A 6 1.72 -31.19 -19.04
C LEU A 6 1.70 -30.78 -17.56
N LEU A 7 2.25 -31.62 -16.67
CA LEU A 7 2.35 -31.33 -15.23
C LEU A 7 3.24 -30.12 -14.93
N SER A 8 4.34 -29.93 -15.67
CA SER A 8 5.22 -28.78 -15.50
C SER A 8 4.59 -27.46 -15.94
N ALA A 9 3.66 -27.48 -16.91
CA ALA A 9 3.00 -26.28 -17.41
C ALA A 9 1.93 -25.74 -16.43
N VAL A 10 1.33 -26.61 -15.61
CA VAL A 10 0.32 -26.20 -14.61
C VAL A 10 0.97 -25.46 -13.43
N ILE A 11 2.20 -25.84 -13.04
CA ILE A 11 2.88 -25.27 -11.86
C ILE A 11 3.34 -23.82 -12.12
N THR A 12 3.66 -23.46 -13.36
CA THR A 12 4.13 -22.10 -13.69
C THR A 12 3.03 -21.06 -13.84
N LEU A 13 1.77 -21.48 -14.05
CA LEU A 13 0.61 -20.59 -14.18
C LEU A 13 0.05 -20.11 -12.83
N SER A 14 0.35 -20.80 -11.73
CA SER A 14 -0.18 -20.47 -10.40
C SER A 14 0.53 -19.31 -9.70
N VAL A 15 1.66 -18.82 -10.23
CA VAL A 15 2.52 -17.81 -9.57
C VAL A 15 2.16 -16.36 -9.96
N LEU A 16 1.14 -16.14 -10.78
CA LEU A 16 0.84 -14.82 -11.37
C LEU A 16 -0.30 -14.04 -10.68
N ALA A 17 -0.88 -14.51 -9.57
CA ALA A 17 -2.12 -13.93 -9.04
C ALA A 17 -2.10 -13.48 -7.58
N GLU A 18 -0.93 -13.35 -6.95
CA GLU A 18 -0.82 -12.78 -5.61
C GLU A 18 -0.20 -11.39 -5.76
N ASP A 19 -1.00 -10.36 -5.96
CA ASP A 19 -0.59 -9.00 -5.61
C ASP A 19 -0.69 -8.97 -4.07
N PRO A 20 0.40 -9.17 -3.31
CA PRO A 20 0.35 -9.49 -1.88
C PRO A 20 0.09 -8.24 -1.03
N TYR A 21 -0.47 -7.19 -1.65
CA TYR A 21 -0.65 -5.88 -1.07
C TYR A 21 -2.10 -5.44 -1.20
N ASP A 22 -3.01 -6.22 -0.62
CA ASP A 22 -4.32 -5.68 -0.29
C ASP A 22 -4.14 -4.67 0.86
N PRO A 23 -4.38 -3.36 0.66
CA PRO A 23 -4.22 -2.35 1.71
C PRO A 23 -5.29 -2.45 2.81
N PHE A 24 -6.27 -3.33 2.66
CA PHE A 24 -7.33 -3.63 3.61
C PHE A 24 -7.05 -4.90 4.42
N GLU A 25 -6.11 -5.75 4.03
CA GLU A 25 -5.75 -6.94 4.79
C GLU A 25 -4.50 -6.74 5.65
N CYS A 26 -4.46 -7.45 6.78
CA CYS A 26 -3.27 -7.46 7.61
C CYS A 26 -2.15 -8.22 6.92
N LYS A 27 -0.94 -7.65 6.95
CA LYS A 27 0.26 -8.39 6.54
C LYS A 27 0.49 -9.58 7.49
N ALA A 28 1.28 -10.56 7.04
CA ALA A 28 1.60 -11.77 7.82
C ALA A 28 2.17 -11.50 9.23
N ASN A 29 2.73 -10.31 9.48
CA ASN A 29 3.22 -9.87 10.79
C ASN A 29 2.19 -9.07 11.61
N GLY A 30 0.91 -9.12 11.24
CA GLY A 30 -0.18 -8.35 11.86
C GLY A 30 -0.11 -6.84 11.62
N LYS A 31 0.75 -6.36 10.70
CA LYS A 31 0.91 -4.93 10.44
C LYS A 31 0.00 -4.46 9.31
N CYS A 32 -0.49 -3.23 9.47
CA CYS A 32 -1.24 -2.50 8.49
C CYS A 32 -0.46 -1.27 7.99
N PRO A 33 -0.88 -0.66 6.87
CA PRO A 33 -0.40 0.67 6.48
C PRO A 33 -0.54 1.70 7.61
N PRO A 34 0.24 2.80 7.57
CA PRO A 34 0.13 3.87 8.56
C PRO A 34 -1.31 4.35 8.77
N GLY A 35 -1.68 4.59 10.02
CA GLY A 35 -3.00 5.05 10.43
C GLY A 35 -4.07 3.97 10.45
N ARG A 36 -3.66 2.70 10.39
CA ARG A 36 -4.56 1.56 10.51
C ARG A 36 -4.13 0.61 11.61
N THR A 37 -5.09 -0.16 12.10
CA THR A 37 -4.90 -1.24 13.08
C THR A 37 -5.44 -2.54 12.51
N CYS A 38 -4.77 -3.65 12.80
CA CYS A 38 -5.22 -4.97 12.42
C CYS A 38 -6.26 -5.47 13.44
N VAL A 39 -7.46 -5.83 12.97
CA VAL A 39 -8.50 -6.48 13.77
C VAL A 39 -9.06 -7.61 12.93
N ASP A 40 -8.99 -8.84 13.44
CA ASP A 40 -9.51 -10.04 12.77
C ASP A 40 -9.05 -10.21 11.30
N GLY A 41 -7.77 -9.93 11.04
CA GLY A 41 -7.19 -10.04 9.69
C GLY A 41 -7.47 -8.86 8.77
N THR A 42 -8.25 -7.86 9.22
CA THR A 42 -8.61 -6.67 8.44
C THR A 42 -8.00 -5.39 9.03
N CYS A 43 -7.52 -4.51 8.16
CA CYS A 43 -6.92 -3.23 8.50
C CYS A 43 -7.96 -2.10 8.58
N TYR A 44 -8.35 -1.74 9.79
CA TYR A 44 -9.29 -0.64 10.06
C TYR A 44 -8.58 0.68 10.30
N ARG A 45 -9.22 1.79 9.90
CA ARG A 45 -8.71 3.14 10.16
C ARG A 45 -8.72 3.43 11.66
N ARG A 46 -7.59 3.91 12.17
CA ARG A 46 -7.47 4.44 13.52
C ARG A 46 -8.12 5.81 13.63
N LEU A 47 -8.97 6.01 14.63
CA LEU A 47 -9.70 7.26 14.84
C LEU A 47 -8.86 8.35 15.52
N ASP A 48 -7.75 7.98 16.14
CA ASP A 48 -6.82 8.92 16.76
C ASP A 48 -5.85 9.59 15.75
N CYS A 49 -5.78 9.06 14.53
CA CYS A 49 -4.99 9.64 13.45
C CYS A 49 -5.74 10.79 12.75
N PRO A 50 -5.01 11.82 12.27
CA PRO A 50 -5.62 12.95 11.60
C PRO A 50 -6.32 12.54 10.30
N GLN A 51 -7.44 13.20 10.01
CA GLN A 51 -8.07 13.10 8.71
C GLN A 51 -7.32 13.99 7.72
N ILE A 52 -6.76 13.38 6.68
CA ILE A 52 -6.03 14.10 5.63
C ILE A 52 -7.01 14.48 4.53
N GLY A 53 -7.27 15.78 4.38
CA GLY A 53 -7.99 16.31 3.23
C GLY A 53 -7.10 16.36 1.99
N ILE A 54 -7.71 16.43 0.81
CA ILE A 54 -6.98 16.64 -0.45
C ILE A 54 -6.60 18.13 -0.54
N PRO A 55 -5.31 18.49 -0.47
CA PRO A 55 -4.90 19.88 -0.56
C PRO A 55 -5.01 20.42 -1.99
N ARG A 56 -5.24 21.72 -2.14
CA ARG A 56 -5.07 22.43 -3.42
C ARG A 56 -3.56 22.50 -3.72
N MET A 57 -3.08 21.67 -4.64
CA MET A 57 -1.65 21.60 -4.98
C MET A 57 -1.30 22.38 -6.24
N SER A 58 -0.18 23.10 -6.18
CA SER A 58 0.47 23.66 -7.37
C SER A 58 1.04 22.54 -8.25
N PRO A 59 1.11 22.72 -9.59
CA PRO A 59 1.51 21.67 -10.53
C PRO A 59 2.95 21.17 -10.35
N PHE A 60 3.83 21.95 -9.71
CA PHE A 60 5.22 21.58 -9.43
C PHE A 60 5.41 20.96 -8.03
N CYS A 61 4.33 20.72 -7.30
CA CYS A 61 4.37 20.11 -5.97
C CYS A 61 3.88 18.66 -6.02
N LYS A 62 4.52 17.78 -5.25
CA LYS A 62 4.11 16.40 -5.01
C LYS A 62 3.78 16.22 -3.53
N MET A 63 2.77 15.41 -3.25
CA MET A 63 2.41 15.02 -1.89
C MET A 63 2.73 13.54 -1.70
N ALA A 64 3.42 13.22 -0.62
CA ALA A 64 3.64 11.86 -0.16
C ALA A 64 3.08 11.71 1.25
N LEU A 65 2.59 10.52 1.60
CA LEU A 65 2.23 10.20 2.98
C LEU A 65 3.44 9.59 3.68
N VAL A 66 3.83 10.18 4.80
CA VAL A 66 4.93 9.70 5.64
C VAL A 66 4.37 9.39 7.03
N PRO A 67 4.71 8.23 7.64
CA PRO A 67 4.30 7.93 9.01
C PRO A 67 4.96 8.88 10.01
N ASP A 68 4.19 9.33 11.01
CA ASP A 68 4.70 10.01 12.20
C ASP A 68 5.19 9.02 13.27
N GLU A 69 5.60 9.52 14.44
CA GLU A 69 6.06 8.71 15.58
C GLU A 69 5.00 7.72 16.10
N ARG A 70 3.72 8.01 15.88
CA ARG A 70 2.57 7.14 16.25
C ARG A 70 2.12 6.27 15.09
N ASN A 71 2.89 6.23 14.00
CA ASN A 71 2.58 5.56 12.75
C ASN A 71 1.24 6.03 12.13
N CYS A 72 0.88 7.30 12.33
CA CYS A 72 -0.21 7.96 11.61
C CYS A 72 0.32 8.59 10.31
N PRO A 73 -0.46 8.58 9.21
CA PRO A 73 -0.03 9.19 7.97
C PRO A 73 -0.04 10.73 8.10
N MET A 74 1.04 11.37 7.64
CA MET A 74 1.15 12.82 7.52
C MET A 74 1.47 13.20 6.08
N PRO A 75 0.84 14.25 5.52
CA PRO A 75 1.16 14.74 4.19
C PRO A 75 2.49 15.49 4.21
N LYS A 76 3.44 15.03 3.42
CA LYS A 76 4.69 15.72 3.10
C LYS A 76 4.59 16.30 1.70
N ILE A 77 4.61 17.63 1.61
CA ILE A 77 4.57 18.36 0.33
C ILE A 77 5.99 18.74 -0.06
N THR A 78 6.41 18.31 -1.24
CA THR A 78 7.71 18.67 -1.82
C THR A 78 7.47 19.38 -3.14
N CYS A 79 7.96 20.60 -3.27
CA CYS A 79 7.83 21.42 -4.48
C CYS A 79 9.17 21.53 -5.19
N ASP A 80 9.23 21.13 -6.45
CA ASP A 80 10.41 21.22 -7.30
C ASP A 80 9.97 21.57 -8.73
N ARG A 81 10.62 22.55 -9.36
CA ARG A 81 10.35 22.93 -10.75
C ARG A 81 10.53 21.77 -11.73
N LYS A 82 11.33 20.75 -11.40
CA LYS A 82 11.47 19.52 -12.20
C LYS A 82 10.23 18.61 -12.18
N ASN A 83 9.30 18.82 -11.25
CA ASN A 83 8.03 18.10 -11.21
C ASN A 83 6.97 18.68 -12.15
N LEU A 84 7.30 19.74 -12.89
CA LEU A 84 6.46 20.28 -13.96
C LEU A 84 6.58 19.34 -15.17
N SER A 85 5.81 18.24 -15.18
CA SER A 85 5.67 17.35 -16.35
C SER A 85 4.67 17.90 -17.35
#